data_AF-A0A0B7HBF7-F1
#
_entry.id   AF-A0A0B7HBF7-F1
#
_cell.length_a   1.000
_cell.length_b   1.000
_cell.length_c   1.000
_cell.angle_alpha   90.00
_cell.angle_beta   90.00
_cell.angle_gamma   90.00
#
_symmetry.space_group_name_H-M   'P 1'
#
loop_
_entity.id
_entity.type
_entity.pdbx_description
1 polymer ?
#
loop_
_entity_poly.entity_id
_entity_poly.type
_entity_poly.pdbx_seq_one_letter_code
_entity_poly.pdbx_strand_id
1 'polypeptide(L)' 'MRVVKIKNEVLEKLKEDERAIAHLFLKTNVPITTLKRWITANDEKLTMYGILLAISEITQTAITKIVEIEEN' A
#
# COMPACT_ATOMS: atom_id res chain seq x y z
N MET A 1 13.28 11.35 13.43
CA MET A 1 11.88 11.55 12.95
C MET A 1 11.37 10.20 12.50
N ARG A 2 10.19 9.75 12.93
CA ARG A 2 9.66 8.43 12.54
C ARG A 2 9.04 8.50 11.15
N VAL A 3 9.53 7.69 10.21
CA VAL A 3 8.94 7.55 8.87
C VAL A 3 8.26 6.20 8.80
N VAL A 4 7.00 6.18 8.38
CA VAL A 4 6.25 4.94 8.15
C VAL A 4 6.26 4.67 6.65
N LYS A 5 6.63 3.46 6.25
CA LYS A 5 6.63 3.02 4.84
C LYS A 5 5.93 1.69 4.70
N ILE A 6 5.52 1.37 3.46
CA ILE A 6 5.09 0.02 3.13
C ILE A 6 6.33 -0.84 2.92
N LYS A 7 6.36 -2.03 3.50
CA LYS A 7 7.45 -2.97 3.30
C LYS A 7 7.56 -3.42 1.85
N ASN A 8 8.79 -3.66 1.38
CA ASN A 8 9.07 -4.00 -0.01
C ASN A 8 8.35 -5.27 -0.48
N GLU A 9 8.27 -6.32 0.36
CA GLU A 9 7.60 -7.56 -0.02
C GLU A 9 6.08 -7.40 -0.24
N VAL A 10 5.47 -6.38 0.38
CA VAL A 10 4.07 -6.03 0.13
C VAL A 10 3.95 -5.26 -1.17
N LEU A 11 4.86 -4.32 -1.43
CA LEU A 11 4.88 -3.55 -2.68
C LEU A 11 5.08 -4.45 -3.91
N GLU A 12 5.96 -5.45 -3.83
CA GLU A 12 6.19 -6.43 -4.90
C GLU A 12 4.91 -7.19 -5.23
N LYS A 13 4.21 -7.71 -4.22
CA LYS A 13 2.90 -8.38 -4.40
C LYS A 13 1.87 -7.46 -5.06
N LEU A 14 1.80 -6.19 -4.63
CA LEU A 14 0.87 -5.22 -5.21
C LEU A 14 1.21 -4.86 -6.67
N LYS A 15 2.49 -4.94 -7.07
CA LYS A 15 2.93 -4.68 -8.45
C LYS A 15 2.60 -5.85 -9.38
N GLU A 16 2.70 -7.07 -8.89
CA GLU A 16 2.47 -8.30 -9.67
C GLU A 16 0.98 -8.63 -9.83
N ASP A 17 0.13 -8.18 -8.91
CA ASP A 17 -1.31 -8.47 -8.92
C ASP A 17 -2.16 -7.29 -9.42
N GLU A 18 -2.59 -7.34 -10.68
CA GLU A 18 -3.51 -6.33 -11.24
C GLU A 18 -4.87 -6.30 -10.52
N ARG A 19 -5.32 -7.42 -9.93
CA ARG A 19 -6.56 -7.47 -9.15
C ARG A 19 -6.41 -6.71 -7.84
N ALA A 20 -5.24 -6.73 -7.22
CA ALA A 20 -4.95 -5.92 -6.05
C ALA A 20 -5.12 -4.42 -6.36
N ILE A 21 -4.58 -3.95 -7.48
CA ILE A 21 -4.70 -2.54 -7.88
C ILE A 21 -6.16 -2.17 -8.20
N ALA A 22 -6.91 -3.05 -8.85
CA ALA A 22 -8.33 -2.85 -9.08
C ALA A 22 -9.13 -2.80 -7.77
N HIS A 23 -8.82 -3.68 -6.81
CA HIS A 23 -9.46 -3.69 -5.49
C HIS A 23 -9.15 -2.40 -4.72
N LEU A 24 -7.90 -1.93 -4.75
CA LEU A 24 -7.51 -0.64 -4.16
C LEU A 24 -8.30 0.51 -4.77
N PHE A 25 -8.47 0.55 -6.09
CA PHE A 25 -9.32 1.56 -6.74
C PHE A 25 -10.76 1.50 -6.22
N LEU A 26 -11.38 0.32 -6.18
CA LEU A 26 -12.76 0.15 -5.71
C LEU A 26 -12.97 0.58 -4.25
N LYS A 27 -11.99 0.33 -3.38
CA LYS A 27 -12.09 0.64 -1.95
C LYS A 27 -11.74 2.08 -1.60
N THR A 28 -10.84 2.69 -2.36
CA THR A 28 -10.25 4.00 -2.00
C THR A 28 -10.68 5.11 -2.95
N ASN A 29 -11.26 4.78 -4.10
CA ASN A 29 -11.57 5.68 -5.22
C ASN A 29 -10.34 6.44 -5.75
N VAL A 30 -9.12 5.99 -5.43
CA VAL A 30 -7.88 6.56 -5.97
C VAL A 30 -7.65 6.01 -7.37
N PRO A 31 -7.45 6.86 -8.39
CA PRO A 31 -7.25 6.39 -9.77
C PRO A 31 -6.13 5.37 -9.89
N ILE A 32 -6.33 4.33 -10.71
CA ILE A 32 -5.38 3.23 -10.94
C ILE A 32 -3.99 3.74 -11.32
N THR A 33 -3.91 4.76 -12.19
CA THR A 33 -2.63 5.37 -12.60
C THR A 33 -1.89 6.01 -11.43
N THR A 34 -2.64 6.61 -10.49
CA THR A 34 -2.10 7.22 -9.28
C THR A 34 -1.61 6.14 -8.31
N LEU A 35 -2.39 5.08 -8.11
CA LEU A 35 -1.99 3.92 -7.29
C LEU A 35 -0.70 3.27 -7.82
N LYS A 36 -0.61 3.01 -9.12
CA LYS A 36 0.60 2.45 -9.76
C LYS A 36 1.83 3.33 -9.50
N ARG A 37 1.67 4.65 -9.60
CA ARG A 37 2.75 5.60 -9.32
C ARG A 37 3.17 5.56 -7.85
N TRP A 38 2.21 5.59 -6.92
CA TRP A 38 2.50 5.54 -5.49
C TRP A 38 3.19 4.24 -5.08
N ILE A 39 2.69 3.10 -5.56
CA ILE A 39 3.28 1.77 -5.31
C ILE A 39 4.72 1.69 -5.87
N THR A 40 4.96 2.24 -7.06
CA THR A 40 6.29 2.28 -7.65
C THR A 40 7.26 3.12 -6.85
N ALA A 41 6.80 4.26 -6.32
CA ALA A 41 7.62 5.22 -5.57
C ALA A 41 7.71 4.94 -4.05
N ASN A 42 7.00 3.92 -3.53
CA ASN A 42 6.73 3.77 -2.09
C ASN A 42 6.29 5.10 -1.44
N ASP A 43 5.32 5.77 -2.08
CA ASP A 43 4.83 7.11 -1.67
C ASP A 43 4.15 7.02 -0.29
N GLU A 44 4.44 7.98 0.58
CA GLU A 44 3.87 8.10 1.94
C GLU A 44 2.33 8.05 1.96
N LYS A 45 1.66 8.43 0.86
CA LYS A 45 0.19 8.35 0.76
C LYS A 45 -0.33 6.93 0.92
N LEU A 46 0.49 5.91 0.64
CA LEU A 46 0.13 4.51 0.89
C LEU A 46 -0.08 4.19 2.37
N THR A 47 0.48 5.00 3.28
CA THR A 47 0.29 4.84 4.73
C THR A 47 -0.94 5.58 5.26
N MET A 48 -1.77 6.18 4.40
CA MET A 48 -3.08 6.67 4.80
C MET A 48 -3.96 5.50 5.25
N TYR A 49 -4.66 5.65 6.38
CA TYR A 49 -5.37 4.55 7.03
C TYR A 49 -6.35 3.80 6.11
N GLY A 50 -7.12 4.51 5.28
CA GLY A 50 -8.04 3.88 4.33
C GLY A 50 -7.34 3.02 3.27
N ILE A 51 -6.13 3.41 2.86
CA ILE A 51 -5.32 2.62 1.92
C ILE A 51 -4.71 1.42 2.64
N LEU A 52 -4.17 1.60 3.85
CA LEU A 52 -3.64 0.51 4.67
C LEU A 52 -4.67 -0.57 4.95
N LEU A 53 -5.92 -0.18 5.25
CA LEU A 53 -7.05 -1.10 5.40
C LEU A 53 -7.28 -1.92 4.12
N ALA A 54 -7.33 -1.27 2.97
CA ALA A 54 -7.54 -1.96 1.70
C ALA A 54 -6.38 -2.92 1.36
N ILE A 55 -5.13 -2.50 1.60
CA ILE A 55 -3.95 -3.38 1.44
C ILE A 55 -4.04 -4.57 2.41
N SER A 56 -4.48 -4.34 3.65
CA SER A 56 -4.67 -5.38 4.66
C SER A 56 -5.69 -6.43 4.24
N GLU A 57 -6.82 -6.00 3.67
CA GLU A 57 -7.85 -6.89 3.14
C GLU A 57 -7.33 -7.72 1.96
N ILE A 58 -6.64 -7.10 1.00
CA ILE A 58 -6.10 -7.77 -0.19
C ILE A 58 -5.04 -8.81 0.18
N THR A 59 -4.12 -8.43 1.06
CA THR A 59 -2.98 -9.26 1.44
C THR A 59 -3.29 -10.23 2.58
N GLN A 60 -4.50 -10.16 3.14
CA GLN A 60 -4.91 -10.89 4.36
C GLN A 60 -3.87 -10.78 5.48
N THR A 61 -3.26 -9.59 5.59
CA THR A 61 -2.12 -9.33 6.47
C THR A 61 -2.45 -8.15 7.38
N ALA A 62 -2.16 -8.26 8.67
CA ALA A 62 -2.38 -7.16 9.61
C ALA A 62 -1.55 -5.92 9.22
N ILE A 63 -2.10 -4.71 9.44
CA ILE A 63 -1.43 -3.43 9.10
C ILE A 63 -0.03 -3.33 9.74
N THR A 64 0.14 -3.79 10.98
CA THR A 64 1.44 -3.79 11.68
C THR A 64 2.50 -4.66 11.01
N LYS A 65 2.09 -5.61 10.17
CA LYS A 65 2.99 -6.44 9.36
C LYS A 65 3.21 -5.88 7.96
N ILE A 66 2.36 -4.96 7.49
CA ILE A 66 2.45 -4.29 6.18
C ILE A 66 3.42 -3.12 6.21
N VAL A 67 3.47 -2.40 7.33
CA VAL A 67 4.30 -1.21 7.47
C VAL A 67 5.62 -1.51 8.16
N GLU A 68 6.63 -0.72 7.84
CA GLU A 68 7.85 -0.59 8.63
C GLU A 68 7.95 0.83 9.19
N ILE A 69 8.58 0.94 10.36
CA ILE A 69 8.84 2.21 11.02
C ILE A 69 10.35 2.37 11.01
N GLU A 70 10.84 3.32 10.22
CA GLU A 70 12.23 3.73 10.21
C GLU A 70 12.41 4.83 11.27
N GLU A 71 13.31 4.60 12.24
CA GLU A 71 13.77 5.64 13.16
C GLU A 71 15.07 6.24 12.61
N ASN A 72 14.99 7.47 12.10
CA ASN A 72 16.14 8.34 11.85
C ASN A 72 16.59 9.03 13.13
#